data_AF-A0A963ESX2-F1
#
_entry.id   AF-A0A963ESX2-F1
#
_cell.length_a   1.000
_cell.length_b   1.000
_cell.length_c   1.000
_cell.angle_alpha   90.00
_cell.angle_beta   90.00
_cell.angle_gamma   90.00
#
_symmetry.space_group_name_H-M   'P 1'
#
loop_
_entity.id
_entity.type
_entity.pdbx_description
1 polymer ?
#
loop_
_entity_poly.entity_id
_entity_poly.type
_entity_poly.pdbx_seq_one_letter_code
_entity_poly.pdbx_strand_id
1 'polypeptide(L)'
;MNNTLKNVFLAGLLAALPLAVSAQPDQEQLEERSCEQVVTMLEGGDAPAEVVTAMVDSGMALTGATVFAMECAPEQYREALAEAGVNLAPNIREAESVVAAVTYAFGEGSAEAKAARKADKQYKKKEKQPKKHKVDKKPGQGGGVSPS
;
A
#
# COMPACT_ATOMS: atom_id res chain seq x y z
N MET A 1 -0.12 -73.50 -6.06
CA MET A 1 0.19 -73.30 -4.62
C MET A 1 0.43 -71.81 -4.43
N ASN A 2 -0.64 -70.99 -4.45
CA ASN A 2 -1.50 -70.60 -3.33
C ASN A 2 -0.72 -70.09 -2.10
N ASN A 3 -0.70 -68.77 -1.93
CA ASN A 3 -1.17 -68.04 -0.74
C ASN A 3 -0.63 -66.59 -0.78
N THR A 4 -1.34 -65.50 -0.50
CA THR A 4 -2.75 -65.25 -0.18
C THR A 4 -2.93 -63.73 -0.29
N LEU A 5 -3.91 -63.31 -1.09
CA LEU A 5 -4.49 -61.96 -1.08
C LEU A 5 -4.86 -61.56 0.35
N LYS A 6 -4.39 -60.39 0.82
CA LYS A 6 -5.02 -59.69 1.94
C LYS A 6 -5.60 -58.37 1.45
N ASN A 7 -6.84 -58.48 0.97
CA ASN A 7 -7.78 -57.38 0.99
C ASN A 7 -8.09 -57.05 2.45
N VAL A 8 -7.84 -55.82 2.88
CA VAL A 8 -8.65 -55.18 3.92
C VAL A 8 -9.07 -53.82 3.38
N PHE A 9 -10.31 -53.82 2.90
CA PHE A 9 -11.15 -52.65 2.72
C PHE A 9 -11.08 -51.78 3.99
N LEU A 10 -10.56 -50.55 3.87
CA LEU A 10 -10.84 -49.49 4.84
C LEU A 10 -11.84 -48.52 4.20
N ALA A 11 -13.06 -49.02 3.99
CA ALA A 11 -14.23 -48.18 3.83
C ALA A 11 -14.84 -48.01 5.22
N GLY A 12 -14.91 -46.78 5.72
CA GLY A 12 -15.69 -46.50 6.91
C GLY A 12 -15.32 -45.22 7.63
N LEU A 13 -16.22 -44.24 7.50
CA LEU A 13 -16.57 -43.26 8.53
C LEU A 13 -15.82 -41.91 8.51
N LEU A 14 -16.10 -41.09 7.49
CA LEU A 14 -16.26 -39.65 7.73
C LEU A 14 -17.74 -39.36 7.80
N ALA A 15 -18.21 -39.29 9.03
CA ALA A 15 -19.56 -38.94 9.41
C ALA A 15 -19.99 -37.65 8.71
N ALA A 16 -21.23 -37.67 8.22
CA ALA A 16 -22.00 -36.47 7.95
C ALA A 16 -21.97 -35.57 9.19
N LEU A 17 -21.19 -34.49 9.13
CA LEU A 17 -21.35 -33.35 10.02
C LEU A 17 -22.45 -32.46 9.42
N PRO A 18 -23.43 -32.04 10.25
CA PRO A 18 -24.52 -31.21 9.79
C PRO A 18 -23.99 -29.81 9.46
N LEU A 19 -24.44 -29.28 8.32
CA LEU A 19 -24.59 -27.85 8.01
C LEU A 19 -24.00 -26.88 9.04
N ALA A 20 -22.70 -26.63 8.94
CA ALA A 20 -22.14 -25.34 9.31
C ALA A 20 -21.79 -24.63 8.00
N VAL A 21 -22.79 -24.00 7.39
CA VAL A 21 -22.57 -22.84 6.52
C VAL A 21 -21.94 -21.79 7.43
N SER A 22 -20.62 -21.89 7.63
CA SER A 22 -19.85 -20.75 8.08
C SER A 22 -19.77 -19.83 6.87
N ALA A 23 -20.57 -18.77 6.89
CA ALA A 23 -20.43 -17.62 6.02
C ALA A 23 -19.08 -16.93 6.32
N GLN A 24 -17.97 -17.60 5.98
CA GLN A 24 -16.74 -16.90 5.70
C GLN A 24 -16.95 -16.35 4.30
N PRO A 25 -16.92 -15.02 4.07
CA PRO A 25 -16.83 -14.54 2.71
C PRO A 25 -15.61 -15.22 2.10
N ASP A 26 -15.82 -15.92 0.98
CA ASP A 26 -14.75 -16.45 0.17
C ASP A 26 -13.75 -15.30 -0.06
N GLN A 27 -12.45 -15.54 0.13
CA GLN A 27 -11.44 -14.46 0.07
C GLN A 27 -11.56 -13.61 -1.21
N GLU A 28 -11.98 -14.24 -2.32
CA GLU A 28 -12.26 -13.58 -3.59
C GLU A 28 -13.38 -12.52 -3.51
N GLN A 29 -14.46 -12.77 -2.76
CA GLN A 29 -15.52 -11.77 -2.55
C GLN A 29 -15.06 -10.59 -1.69
N LEU A 30 -14.10 -10.83 -0.79
CA LEU A 30 -13.52 -9.76 0.02
C LEU A 30 -12.63 -8.86 -0.83
N GLU A 31 -11.80 -9.46 -1.70
CA GLU A 31 -10.91 -8.75 -2.63
C GLU A 31 -11.71 -7.94 -3.66
N GLU A 32 -12.76 -8.52 -4.24
CA GLU A 32 -13.61 -7.86 -5.24
C GLU A 32 -14.30 -6.62 -4.66
N ARG A 33 -14.85 -6.72 -3.43
CA ARG A 33 -15.43 -5.56 -2.73
C ARG A 33 -14.41 -4.48 -2.40
N SER A 34 -13.17 -4.86 -2.08
CA SER A 34 -12.11 -3.89 -1.85
C SER A 34 -11.64 -3.20 -3.13
N CYS A 35 -11.67 -3.87 -4.29
CA CYS A 35 -11.42 -3.21 -5.56
C CYS A 35 -12.53 -2.23 -5.95
N GLU A 36 -13.80 -2.62 -5.78
CA GLU A 36 -14.93 -1.70 -5.99
C GLU A 36 -14.81 -0.43 -5.13
N GLN A 37 -14.35 -0.57 -3.89
CA GLN A 37 -14.10 0.56 -3.00
C GLN A 37 -13.01 1.51 -3.55
N VAL A 38 -11.89 0.97 -4.02
CA VAL A 38 -10.81 1.78 -4.62
C VAL A 38 -11.31 2.56 -5.82
N VAL A 39 -12.04 1.91 -6.72
CA VAL A 39 -12.61 2.55 -7.92
C VAL A 39 -13.59 3.65 -7.51
N THR A 40 -14.49 3.37 -6.56
CA THR A 40 -15.48 4.33 -6.08
C THR A 40 -14.83 5.59 -5.50
N MET A 41 -13.75 5.44 -4.72
CA MET A 41 -13.02 6.59 -4.16
C MET A 41 -12.39 7.44 -5.28
N LEU A 42 -11.69 6.81 -6.22
CA LEU A 42 -11.01 7.51 -7.32
C LEU A 42 -11.99 8.22 -8.28
N GLU A 43 -13.10 7.55 -8.62
CA GLU A 43 -14.15 8.14 -9.46
C GLU A 43 -14.99 9.18 -8.70
N GLY A 44 -15.10 9.03 -7.38
CA GLY A 44 -15.67 10.02 -6.46
C GLY A 44 -14.83 11.28 -6.31
N GLY A 45 -13.58 11.26 -6.80
CA GLY A 45 -12.66 12.40 -6.81
C GLY A 45 -11.69 12.44 -5.63
N ASP A 46 -11.62 11.38 -4.82
CA ASP A 46 -10.64 11.28 -3.75
C ASP A 46 -9.22 11.28 -4.32
N ALA A 47 -8.30 11.91 -3.60
CA ALA A 47 -6.91 11.96 -4.04
C ALA A 47 -6.28 10.56 -3.95
N PRO A 48 -5.36 10.19 -4.87
CA PRO A 48 -4.65 8.91 -4.81
C PRO A 48 -3.97 8.63 -3.46
N ALA A 49 -3.51 9.68 -2.77
CA ALA A 49 -2.95 9.55 -1.42
C ALA A 49 -4.00 9.20 -0.35
N GLU A 50 -5.22 9.70 -0.47
CA GLU A 50 -6.32 9.38 0.45
C GLU A 50 -6.75 7.93 0.30
N VAL A 51 -6.79 7.44 -0.94
CA VAL A 51 -7.08 6.04 -1.28
C VAL A 51 -6.05 5.10 -0.65
N VAL A 52 -4.75 5.37 -0.84
CA VAL A 52 -3.68 4.57 -0.23
C VAL A 52 -3.69 4.70 1.30
N THR A 53 -3.99 5.88 1.85
CA THR A 53 -4.06 6.08 3.31
C THR A 53 -5.22 5.28 3.92
N ALA A 54 -6.40 5.29 3.30
CA ALA A 54 -7.56 4.52 3.78
C ALA A 54 -7.25 3.01 3.86
N MET A 55 -6.45 2.51 2.93
CA MET A 55 -5.96 1.13 2.92
C MET A 55 -4.92 0.85 4.01
N VAL A 56 -4.04 1.80 4.29
CA VAL A 56 -3.10 1.67 5.41
C VAL A 56 -3.85 1.71 6.74
N ASP A 57 -4.85 2.58 6.88
CA ASP A 57 -5.70 2.70 8.06
C ASP A 57 -6.57 1.46 8.28
N SER A 58 -6.89 0.70 7.22
CA SER A 58 -7.55 -0.61 7.33
C SER A 58 -6.60 -1.75 7.74
N GLY A 59 -5.31 -1.45 7.89
CA GLY A 59 -4.29 -2.37 8.41
C GLY A 59 -3.34 -2.93 7.36
N MET A 60 -3.42 -2.50 6.09
CA MET A 60 -2.46 -2.94 5.07
C MET A 60 -1.11 -2.23 5.21
N ALA A 61 -0.02 -2.95 4.97
CA ALA A 61 1.29 -2.32 4.86
C ALA A 61 1.31 -1.36 3.67
N LEU A 62 1.99 -0.21 3.78
CA LEU A 62 2.04 0.82 2.74
C LEU A 62 2.41 0.27 1.35
N THR A 63 3.36 -0.67 1.27
CA THR A 63 3.74 -1.34 0.02
C THR A 63 2.58 -2.14 -0.58
N GLY A 64 1.89 -2.93 0.25
CA GLY A 64 0.72 -3.72 -0.15
C GLY A 64 -0.46 -2.84 -0.52
N ALA A 65 -0.77 -1.82 0.29
CA ALA A 65 -1.80 -0.84 0.01
C ALA A 65 -1.58 -0.13 -1.33
N THR A 66 -0.35 0.28 -1.62
CA THR A 66 -0.02 0.95 -2.89
C THR A 66 -0.22 0.02 -4.08
N VAL A 67 0.30 -1.21 -4.02
CA VAL A 67 0.18 -2.18 -5.13
C VAL A 67 -1.28 -2.58 -5.33
N PHE A 68 -1.98 -2.91 -4.25
CA PHE A 68 -3.39 -3.29 -4.29
C PHE A 68 -4.25 -2.17 -4.90
N ALA A 69 -4.04 -0.92 -4.48
CA ALA A 69 -4.71 0.23 -5.06
C ALA A 69 -4.51 0.29 -6.57
N MET A 70 -3.29 0.06 -7.05
CA MET A 70 -2.96 0.12 -8.47
C MET A 70 -3.52 -1.06 -9.27
N GLU A 71 -3.58 -2.26 -8.68
CA GLU A 71 -4.19 -3.44 -9.30
C GLU A 71 -5.68 -3.23 -9.54
N CYS A 72 -6.38 -2.66 -8.56
CA CYS A 72 -7.81 -2.36 -8.65
C CYS A 72 -8.13 -1.11 -9.48
N ALA A 73 -7.22 -0.12 -9.51
CA ALA A 73 -7.50 1.17 -10.13
C ALA A 73 -7.49 1.12 -11.68
N PRO A 74 -8.33 1.95 -12.33
CA PRO A 74 -8.21 2.23 -13.74
C PRO A 74 -6.82 2.76 -14.10
N GLU A 75 -6.33 2.43 -15.30
CA GLU A 75 -4.96 2.68 -15.74
C GLU A 75 -4.52 4.15 -15.55
N GLN A 76 -5.42 5.10 -15.80
CA GLN A 76 -5.12 6.53 -15.68
C GLN A 76 -4.74 7.02 -14.27
N TYR A 77 -5.02 6.23 -13.23
CA TYR A 77 -4.69 6.58 -11.84
C TYR A 77 -3.43 5.88 -11.31
N ARG A 78 -2.93 4.85 -12.00
CA ARG A 78 -1.89 3.97 -11.46
C ARG A 78 -0.55 4.67 -11.21
N GLU A 79 -0.13 5.55 -12.13
CA GLU A 79 1.07 6.36 -11.92
C GLU A 79 0.93 7.27 -10.69
N ALA A 80 -0.23 7.91 -10.52
CA ALA A 80 -0.48 8.82 -9.40
C ALA A 80 -0.55 8.08 -8.05
N LEU A 81 -1.10 6.86 -8.04
CA LEU A 81 -1.09 5.98 -6.87
C LEU A 81 0.34 5.54 -6.52
N ALA A 82 1.15 5.19 -7.51
CA ALA A 82 2.55 4.85 -7.30
C ALA A 82 3.35 6.04 -6.72
N GLU A 83 3.13 7.25 -7.22
CA GLU A 83 3.73 8.46 -6.65
C GLU A 83 3.23 8.73 -5.23
N ALA A 84 1.93 8.54 -4.98
CA ALA A 84 1.32 8.76 -3.67
C ALA A 84 1.90 7.81 -2.61
N GLY A 85 1.99 6.51 -2.90
CA GLY A 85 2.57 5.54 -1.99
C GLY A 85 4.00 5.89 -1.57
N VAL A 86 4.82 6.35 -2.52
CA VAL A 86 6.20 6.79 -2.22
C VAL A 86 6.21 8.07 -1.37
N ASN A 87 5.34 9.04 -1.66
CA ASN A 87 5.29 10.30 -0.91
C ASN A 87 4.70 10.14 0.51
N LEU A 88 3.87 9.12 0.73
CA LEU A 88 3.32 8.76 2.04
C LEU A 88 4.31 8.03 2.93
N ALA A 89 5.41 7.53 2.39
CA ALA A 89 6.41 6.82 3.17
C ALA A 89 6.95 7.72 4.31
N PRO A 90 7.09 7.20 5.54
CA PRO A 90 7.58 7.96 6.69
C PRO A 90 9.10 8.16 6.69
N ASN A 91 9.83 7.43 5.86
CA ASN A 91 11.28 7.54 5.72
C ASN A 91 11.77 7.00 4.37
N ILE A 92 13.03 7.30 4.01
CA ILE A 92 13.68 6.85 2.77
C ILE A 92 13.55 5.33 2.55
N ARG A 93 13.74 4.52 3.59
CA ARG A 93 13.77 3.05 3.44
C ARG A 93 12.40 2.50 3.05
N GLU A 94 11.33 3.06 3.62
CA GLU A 94 9.97 2.69 3.24
C GLU A 94 9.63 3.21 1.83
N ALA A 95 10.07 4.41 1.45
CA ALA A 95 9.91 4.92 0.09
C ALA A 95 10.57 3.98 -0.94
N GLU A 96 11.79 3.51 -0.66
CA GLU A 96 12.50 2.54 -1.49
C GLU A 96 11.77 1.18 -1.56
N SER A 97 11.16 0.76 -0.44
CA SER A 97 10.38 -0.47 -0.38
C SER A 97 9.13 -0.39 -1.25
N VAL A 98 8.43 0.75 -1.26
CA VAL A 98 7.29 0.99 -2.15
C VAL A 98 7.72 0.94 -3.62
N VAL A 99 8.84 1.60 -3.97
CA VAL A 99 9.39 1.54 -5.34
C VAL A 99 9.70 0.10 -5.75
N ALA A 100 10.31 -0.69 -4.86
CA ALA A 100 10.62 -2.08 -5.12
C ALA A 100 9.35 -2.93 -5.33
N ALA A 101 8.33 -2.72 -4.50
CA ALA A 101 7.05 -3.42 -4.62
C ALA A 101 6.33 -3.10 -5.93
N VAL A 102 6.24 -1.82 -6.30
CA VAL A 102 5.66 -1.38 -7.59
C VAL A 102 6.45 -1.96 -8.77
N THR A 103 7.78 -1.93 -8.69
CA THR A 103 8.65 -2.50 -9.73
C THR A 103 8.47 -4.01 -9.88
N TYR A 104 8.27 -4.72 -8.77
CA TYR A 104 8.03 -6.15 -8.77
C TYR A 104 6.66 -6.50 -9.38
N ALA A 105 5.61 -5.77 -9.01
CA ALA A 105 4.24 -6.05 -9.46
C ALA A 105 4.01 -5.69 -10.94
N PHE A 106 4.49 -4.53 -11.39
CA PHE A 106 4.19 -3.99 -12.74
C PHE A 106 5.37 -4.12 -13.71
N GLY A 107 6.54 -4.51 -13.22
CA GLY A 107 7.76 -4.67 -14.01
C GLY A 107 8.58 -3.37 -14.13
N GLU A 108 9.89 -3.53 -14.32
CA GLU A 108 10.85 -2.42 -14.32
C GLU A 108 10.66 -1.44 -15.50
N GLY A 109 10.09 -1.88 -16.61
CA GLY A 109 9.84 -1.02 -17.79
C GLY A 109 8.59 -0.14 -17.69
N SER A 110 7.72 -0.41 -16.71
CA SER A 110 6.38 0.18 -16.59
C SER A 110 6.39 1.68 -16.32
N ALA A 111 5.27 2.34 -16.62
CA ALA A 111 5.10 3.76 -16.37
C ALA A 111 5.03 4.04 -14.85
N GLU A 112 4.37 3.15 -14.12
CA GLU A 112 4.21 3.14 -12.68
C GLU A 112 5.55 3.02 -11.95
N ALA A 113 6.41 2.08 -12.37
CA ALA A 113 7.75 1.96 -11.80
C ALA A 113 8.64 3.17 -12.10
N LYS A 114 8.43 3.86 -13.25
CA LYS A 114 9.12 5.12 -13.54
C LYS A 114 8.61 6.26 -12.67
N ALA A 115 7.30 6.36 -12.48
CA ALA A 115 6.64 7.34 -11.62
C ALA A 115 7.11 7.19 -10.17
N ALA A 116 7.07 5.97 -9.62
CA ALA A 116 7.58 5.66 -8.27
C ALA A 116 9.06 6.05 -8.10
N ARG A 117 9.93 5.69 -9.04
CA ARG A 117 11.36 6.07 -9.00
C ARG A 117 11.58 7.58 -9.10
N LYS A 118 10.76 8.28 -9.88
CA LYS A 118 10.81 9.74 -9.98
C LYS A 118 10.36 10.38 -8.66
N ALA A 119 9.30 9.87 -8.04
CA ALA A 119 8.84 10.30 -6.73
C ALA A 119 9.92 10.07 -5.66
N ASP A 120 10.56 8.90 -5.61
CA ASP A 120 11.63 8.58 -4.65
C ASP A 120 12.82 9.55 -4.78
N LYS A 121 13.25 9.84 -6.01
CA LYS A 121 14.28 10.86 -6.25
C LYS A 121 13.90 12.23 -5.72
N GLN A 122 12.63 12.62 -5.81
CA GLN A 122 12.15 13.89 -5.26
C GLN A 122 12.03 13.85 -3.74
N TYR A 123 11.53 12.75 -3.20
CA TYR A 123 11.39 12.50 -1.77
C TYR A 123 12.76 12.62 -1.08
N LYS A 124 13.78 11.90 -1.57
CA LYS A 124 15.17 11.99 -1.10
C LYS A 124 15.76 13.39 -1.18
N LYS A 125 15.38 14.19 -2.19
CA LYS A 125 15.80 15.60 -2.31
C LYS A 125 15.12 16.49 -1.28
N LYS A 126 13.84 16.25 -0.96
CA LYS A 126 13.08 17.01 0.05
C LYS A 126 13.57 16.68 1.46
N GLU A 127 13.82 15.41 1.74
CA GLU A 127 14.27 14.96 3.06
C GLU A 127 15.71 15.40 3.39
N LYS A 128 16.58 15.48 2.36
CA LYS A 128 17.94 16.05 2.50
C LYS A 128 17.96 17.58 2.64
N GLN A 129 16.87 18.28 2.32
CA GLN A 129 16.84 19.73 2.54
C GLN A 129 16.71 19.99 4.04
N PRO A 130 17.63 20.76 4.65
CA PRO A 130 17.45 21.17 6.03
C PRO A 130 16.11 21.88 6.12
N LYS A 131 15.23 21.43 7.05
CA LYS A 131 13.99 22.14 7.38
C LYS A 131 14.41 23.56 7.72
N LYS A 132 14.26 24.50 6.77
CA LYS A 132 14.65 25.89 6.96
C LYS A 132 13.88 26.36 8.19
N HIS A 133 14.57 26.49 9.32
CA HIS A 133 14.04 27.21 10.46
C HIS A 133 13.75 28.61 9.93
N LYS A 134 12.47 28.91 9.71
CA LYS A 134 12.01 30.28 9.63
C LYS A 134 12.24 30.83 11.03
N VAL A 135 13.43 31.38 11.26
CA VAL A 135 13.62 32.31 12.37
C VAL A 135 12.77 33.50 11.98
N ASP A 136 11.59 33.61 12.59
CA ASP A 136 10.79 34.83 12.54
C ASP A 136 11.64 35.96 13.10
N LYS A 137 12.31 36.68 12.20
CA LYS A 137 12.92 37.97 12.53
C LYS A 137 11.75 38.93 12.77
N LYS A 138 11.28 39.02 14.02
CA LYS A 138 10.44 40.14 14.44
C LYS A 138 11.19 41.44 14.11
N PRO A 139 10.64 42.35 13.29
CA PRO A 139 11.20 43.68 13.16
C PRO A 139 10.79 44.47 14.39
N GLY A 140 11.77 44.90 15.18
CA GLY A 140 11.58 45.91 16.22
C GLY A 140 11.57 45.38 17.65
N GLN A 141 12.74 45.35 18.27
CA GLN A 141 12.84 45.81 19.65
C GLN A 141 14.23 46.40 19.86
N GLY A 142 14.27 47.70 20.14
CA GLY A 142 15.47 48.52 20.22
C GLY A 142 16.42 48.04 21.30
N GLY A 143 17.69 47.89 20.92
CA GLY A 143 18.80 47.80 21.86
C GLY A 143 19.08 49.18 22.45
N GLY A 144 18.40 49.50 23.55
CA GLY A 144 18.83 50.54 24.47
C GLY A 144 19.56 49.88 25.63
N VAL A 145 20.89 49.93 25.62
CA VAL A 145 21.71 50.00 26.85
C VAL A 145 23.00 50.76 26.52
N SER A 146 23.07 52.01 26.98
CA SER A 146 24.32 52.77 27.08
C SER A 146 25.17 52.21 28.22
N PRO A 147 26.51 52.15 28.08
CA PRO A 147 27.40 51.84 29.18
C PRO A 147 27.65 53.10 30.03
N SER A 148 27.49 52.98 31.35
CA SER A 148 28.15 53.80 32.39
C SER A 148 28.24 52.98 33.66
#